data_AF-A0A7W0KL06-F1
#
_entry.id   AF-A0A7W0KL06-F1
#
_cell.length_a   1.000
_cell.length_b   1.000
_cell.length_c   1.000
_cell.angle_alpha   90.00
_cell.angle_beta   90.00
_cell.angle_gamma   90.00
#
_symmetry.space_group_name_H-M   'P 1'
#
loop_
_entity.id
_entity.type
_entity.pdbx_description
1 polymer ?
#
loop_
_entity_poly.entity_id
_entity_poly.type
_entity_poly.pdbx_seq_one_letter_code
_entity_poly.pdbx_strand_id
1 'polypeptide(L)'
;MTGIVELDLAQQEITVYDGGYDAFLAERAIARLHARVAYEEFAETRSELEQRANLQRSWADKGIRAVRRNLTDMDKIGRRMLTSTRSTRRWQMLEGQLHE
;
A
#
# COMPACT_ATOMS: atom_id res chain seq x y z
N MET A 1 -24.97 8.76 -39.13
CA MET A 1 -24.39 8.88 -37.78
C MET A 1 -23.08 8.11 -37.78
N THR A 2 -21.99 8.74 -37.35
CA THR A 2 -20.66 8.10 -37.29
C THR A 2 -20.30 7.88 -35.83
N GLY A 3 -20.09 6.62 -35.44
CA GLY A 3 -19.63 6.24 -34.11
C GLY A 3 -18.14 5.89 -34.12
N ILE A 4 -17.46 6.08 -32.99
CA ILE A 4 -16.07 5.67 -32.77
C ILE A 4 -16.04 4.56 -31.75
N VAL A 5 -15.18 3.56 -31.96
CA VAL A 5 -14.96 2.46 -31.02
C VAL A 5 -13.52 2.49 -30.56
N GLU A 6 -13.31 2.54 -29.24
CA GLU A 6 -12.02 2.39 -28.58
C GLU A 6 -11.87 0.95 -28.05
N LEU A 7 -10.67 0.38 -28.22
CA LEU A 7 -10.30 -0.95 -27.75
C LEU A 7 -9.09 -0.82 -26.82
N ASP A 8 -9.31 -0.98 -25.52
CA ASP A 8 -8.22 -1.08 -24.54
C ASP A 8 -7.82 -2.54 -24.36
N LEU A 9 -6.67 -2.91 -24.94
CA LEU A 9 -6.16 -4.28 -24.88
C LEU A 9 -5.56 -4.66 -23.52
N ALA A 10 -5.09 -3.69 -22.73
CA ALA A 10 -4.50 -3.95 -21.42
C ALA A 10 -5.59 -4.28 -20.40
N GLN A 11 -6.75 -3.63 -20.52
CA GLN A 11 -7.91 -3.83 -19.66
C GLN A 11 -8.96 -4.77 -20.29
N GLN A 12 -8.79 -5.17 -21.55
CA GLN A 12 -9.75 -5.94 -22.35
C GLN A 12 -11.14 -5.28 -22.42
N GLU A 13 -11.16 -3.96 -22.57
CA GLU A 13 -12.37 -3.14 -22.54
C GLU A 13 -12.69 -2.55 -23.92
N ILE A 14 -13.99 -2.42 -24.22
CA ILE A 14 -14.50 -1.83 -25.46
C ILE A 14 -15.41 -0.66 -25.09
N THR A 15 -15.12 0.53 -25.59
CA THR A 15 -15.94 1.73 -25.37
C THR A 15 -16.44 2.28 -26.70
N VAL A 16 -17.73 2.62 -26.77
CA VAL A 16 -18.37 3.12 -27.99
C VAL A 16 -18.85 4.55 -27.77
N TYR A 17 -18.47 5.43 -28.67
CA TYR A 17 -18.80 6.85 -28.64
C TYR A 17 -19.75 7.21 -29.78
N ASP A 18 -20.99 7.53 -29.41
CA ASP A 18 -22.00 8.06 -30.32
C ASP A 18 -21.94 9.59 -30.33
N GLY A 19 -21.40 10.16 -31.41
CA GLY A 19 -21.18 11.61 -31.51
C GLY A 19 -19.99 12.04 -32.38
N GLY A 20 -19.28 11.10 -33.00
CA GLY A 20 -18.10 11.40 -33.81
C GLY A 20 -16.85 11.73 -32.98
N TYR A 21 -15.90 12.42 -33.59
CA TYR A 21 -14.56 12.61 -33.03
C TYR A 21 -14.50 13.56 -31.82
N ASP A 22 -15.32 14.60 -31.80
CA ASP A 22 -15.34 15.56 -30.69
C ASP A 22 -15.84 14.92 -29.38
N ALA A 23 -16.85 14.05 -29.47
CA ALA A 23 -17.36 13.29 -28.32
C ALA A 23 -16.27 12.37 -27.73
N PHE A 24 -15.50 11.70 -28.59
CA PHE A 24 -14.37 10.87 -28.18
C PHE A 24 -13.28 11.67 -27.43
N LEU A 25 -12.94 12.87 -27.93
CA LEU A 25 -11.93 13.72 -27.28
C LEU A 25 -12.41 14.26 -25.92
N ALA A 26 -13.67 14.63 -25.81
CA ALA A 26 -14.26 15.10 -24.56
C ALA A 26 -14.22 14.01 -23.48
N GLU A 27 -14.64 12.79 -23.83
CA GLU A 27 -14.63 11.64 -22.91
C GLU A 27 -13.21 11.24 -22.50
N ARG A 28 -12.22 11.28 -23.40
CA ARG A 28 -10.81 11.06 -23.00
C ARG A 28 -10.28 12.12 -22.04
N ALA A 29 -10.71 13.38 -22.18
CA ALA A 29 -10.32 14.43 -21.24
C ALA A 29 -10.91 14.14 -19.85
N ILE A 30 -12.17 13.71 -19.80
CA ILE A 30 -12.87 13.31 -18.57
C ILE A 30 -12.21 12.08 -17.93
N ALA A 31 -11.91 11.05 -18.72
CA ALA A 31 -11.23 9.84 -18.25
C ALA A 31 -9.85 10.14 -17.62
N ARG A 32 -9.06 11.04 -18.24
CA ARG A 32 -7.78 11.48 -17.68
C ARG A 32 -7.96 12.24 -16.37
N LEU A 33 -9.00 13.07 -16.26
CA LEU A 33 -9.33 13.77 -15.02
C LEU A 33 -9.72 12.79 -13.92
N HIS A 34 -10.60 11.82 -14.21
CA HIS A 34 -10.98 10.79 -13.24
C HIS A 34 -9.80 9.94 -12.79
N ALA A 35 -8.92 9.54 -13.71
CA ALA A 35 -7.70 8.81 -13.36
C ALA A 35 -6.80 9.63 -12.43
N ARG A 36 -6.70 10.95 -12.67
CA ARG A 36 -5.94 11.84 -11.80
C ARG A 36 -6.56 11.97 -10.40
N VAL A 37 -7.88 12.20 -10.34
CA VAL A 37 -8.62 12.32 -9.06
C VAL A 37 -8.51 11.02 -8.26
N ALA A 38 -8.74 9.86 -8.89
CA ALA A 38 -8.63 8.56 -8.23
C ALA A 38 -7.22 8.31 -7.69
N TYR A 39 -6.18 8.71 -8.43
CA TYR A 39 -4.80 8.63 -7.95
C TYR A 39 -4.55 9.55 -6.75
N GLU A 40 -5.06 10.78 -6.77
CA GLU A 40 -4.88 11.74 -5.67
C GLU A 40 -5.57 11.24 -4.38
N GLU A 41 -6.80 10.76 -4.47
CA GLU A 41 -7.54 10.15 -3.35
C GLU A 41 -6.79 8.93 -2.77
N PHE A 42 -6.29 8.06 -3.65
CA PHE A 42 -5.48 6.92 -3.23
C PHE A 42 -4.18 7.36 -2.53
N ALA A 43 -3.48 8.34 -3.09
CA ALA A 43 -2.22 8.84 -2.54
C ALA A 43 -2.42 9.47 -1.15
N GLU A 44 -3.49 10.22 -0.95
CA GLU A 44 -3.88 10.77 0.36
C GLU A 44 -4.16 9.65 1.36
N THR A 45 -5.05 8.72 1.01
CA THR A 45 -5.42 7.58 1.87
C THR A 45 -4.19 6.76 2.27
N ARG A 46 -3.30 6.52 1.31
CA ARG A 46 -2.03 5.80 1.54
C ARG A 46 -1.14 6.55 2.51
N SER A 47 -0.96 7.86 2.33
CA SER A 47 -0.15 8.70 3.22
C SER A 47 -0.67 8.66 4.66
N GLU A 48 -1.98 8.75 4.87
CA GLU A 48 -2.58 8.64 6.21
C GLU A 48 -2.33 7.28 6.87
N LEU A 49 -2.44 6.19 6.10
CA LEU A 49 -2.14 4.84 6.58
C LEU A 49 -0.67 4.69 6.96
N GLU A 50 0.24 5.20 6.14
CA GLU A 50 1.68 5.19 6.41
C GLU A 50 2.03 6.01 7.66
N GLN A 51 1.44 7.19 7.83
CA GLN A 51 1.61 8.02 9.03
C GLN A 51 1.14 7.30 10.29
N ARG A 52 -0.03 6.65 10.26
CA ARG A 52 -0.53 5.84 11.38
C ARG A 52 0.39 4.67 11.70
N ALA A 53 0.84 3.92 10.69
CA ALA A 53 1.77 2.82 10.88
C ALA A 53 3.10 3.30 11.49
N ASN A 54 3.62 4.44 11.04
CA ASN A 54 4.85 5.03 11.59
C ASN A 54 4.67 5.49 13.03
N LEU A 55 3.52 6.10 13.36
CA LEU A 55 3.19 6.45 14.73
C LEU A 55 3.17 5.17 15.59
N GLN A 56 2.43 4.14 15.20
CA GLN A 56 2.35 2.88 15.93
C GLN A 56 3.72 2.24 16.15
N ARG A 57 4.59 2.18 15.12
CA ARG A 57 5.97 1.70 15.26
C ARG A 57 6.76 2.54 16.24
N SER A 58 6.68 3.86 16.15
CA SER A 58 7.40 4.77 17.05
C SER A 58 6.95 4.59 18.51
N TRP A 59 5.65 4.34 18.75
CA TRP A 59 5.10 4.04 20.06
C TRP A 59 5.55 2.67 20.56
N ALA A 60 5.52 1.63 19.71
CA ALA A 60 6.03 0.32 20.04
C ALA A 60 7.53 0.36 20.40
N ASP A 61 8.34 1.08 19.63
CA ASP A 61 9.77 1.27 19.88
C ASP A 61 10.04 1.99 21.21
N LYS A 62 9.24 3.02 21.52
CA LYS A 62 9.29 3.71 22.82
C LYS A 62 8.95 2.75 23.95
N GLY A 63 7.89 1.96 23.79
CA GLY A 63 7.50 0.91 24.74
C GLY A 63 8.63 -0.10 24.96
N ILE A 64 9.17 -0.68 23.89
CA ILE A 64 10.28 -1.64 23.96
C ILE A 64 11.51 -1.02 24.64
N ARG A 65 11.87 0.24 24.35
CA ARG A 65 12.99 0.91 25.02
C ARG A 65 12.75 1.13 26.52
N ALA A 66 11.55 1.53 26.92
CA ALA A 66 11.19 1.68 28.33
C ALA A 66 11.25 0.34 29.06
N VAL A 67 10.70 -0.72 28.46
CA VAL A 67 10.75 -2.09 28.97
C VAL A 67 12.19 -2.59 29.05
N ARG A 68 13.04 -2.29 28.05
CA ARG A 68 14.46 -2.63 28.06
C ARG A 68 15.23 -1.92 29.18
N ARG A 69 14.83 -0.70 29.54
CA ARG A 69 15.46 0.04 30.65
C ARG A 69 15.15 -0.58 32.02
N ASN A 70 13.96 -1.17 32.16
CA ASN A 70 13.49 -1.78 33.41
C ASN A 70 13.70 -3.31 33.45
N LEU A 71 14.59 -3.85 32.60
CA LEU A 71 14.86 -5.30 32.48
C LEU A 71 15.24 -5.98 33.80
N THR A 72 15.91 -5.25 34.70
CA THR A 72 16.41 -5.76 35.98
C THR A 72 15.28 -6.09 36.96
N ASP A 73 14.16 -5.35 36.89
CA ASP A 73 12.98 -5.50 37.76
C ASP A 73 11.83 -6.24 37.05
N MET A 74 12.13 -6.85 35.90
CA MET A 74 11.13 -7.49 35.06
C MET A 74 11.07 -9.00 35.30
N ASP A 75 9.85 -9.50 35.47
CA ASP A 75 9.56 -10.91 35.70
C ASP A 75 9.92 -11.80 34.49
N LYS A 76 9.87 -13.12 34.71
CA LYS A 76 10.22 -14.13 33.69
C LYS A 76 9.32 -14.07 32.45
N ILE A 77 8.06 -13.65 32.59
CA ILE A 77 7.06 -13.59 31.51
C ILE A 77 7.35 -12.39 30.60
N GLY A 78 7.56 -11.21 31.17
CA GLY A 78 7.95 -10.01 30.43
C GLY A 78 9.26 -10.19 29.67
N ARG A 79 10.23 -10.89 30.28
CA ARG A 79 11.53 -11.17 29.65
C ARG A 79 11.41 -12.10 28.44
N ARG A 80 10.47 -13.06 28.47
CA ARG A 80 10.18 -13.98 27.34
C ARG A 80 9.51 -13.26 26.17
N MET A 81 8.59 -12.33 26.43
CA MET A 81 7.90 -11.55 25.38
C MET A 81 8.84 -10.62 24.58
N LEU A 82 9.84 -10.04 25.24
CA LEU A 82 10.90 -9.28 24.55
C LEU A 82 11.72 -10.15 23.58
N THR A 83 11.89 -11.44 23.92
CA THR A 83 12.69 -12.37 23.13
C THR A 83 11.94 -12.87 21.89
N SER A 84 10.61 -13.03 21.97
CA SER A 84 9.78 -13.46 20.82
C SER A 84 9.61 -12.38 19.75
N THR A 85 9.64 -11.10 20.12
CA THR A 85 9.59 -9.97 19.17
C THR A 85 10.81 -9.96 18.21
N ARG A 86 11.83 -10.78 18.46
CA ARG A 86 13.04 -10.91 17.64
C ARG A 86 12.85 -11.78 16.36
N SER A 87 11.72 -12.46 16.15
CA SER A 87 11.60 -13.50 15.11
C SER A 87 10.97 -13.09 13.76
N THR A 88 10.77 -11.81 13.48
CA THR A 88 10.43 -11.32 12.11
C THR A 88 11.55 -10.53 11.46
N ARG A 89 12.81 -10.85 11.81
CA ARG A 89 13.95 -10.41 11.00
C ARG A 89 14.28 -11.46 9.95
N ARG A 90 14.03 -11.06 8.69
CA ARG A 90 14.74 -11.51 7.49
C ARG A 90 14.32 -12.87 6.93
N TRP A 91 13.06 -12.98 6.51
CA TRP A 91 12.68 -13.90 5.42
C TRP A 91 12.82 -13.23 4.05
N GLN A 92 13.96 -12.56 3.82
CA GLN A 92 14.35 -12.21 2.46
C GLN A 92 15.86 -11.98 2.36
N MET A 93 16.44 -12.66 1.37
CA MET A 93 17.77 -12.46 0.77
C MET A 93 18.97 -13.06 1.51
N LEU A 94 19.02 -14.39 1.65
CA LEU A 94 20.27 -15.13 1.47
C LEU A 94 19.88 -16.51 0.91
N GLU A 95 20.22 -16.71 -0.36
CA GLU A 95 20.29 -17.99 -1.06
C GLU A 95 19.00 -18.81 -1.13
N GLY A 96 18.40 -18.83 -2.32
CA GLY A 96 17.35 -19.77 -2.61
C GLY A 96 17.91 -21.18 -2.58
N GLN A 97 17.62 -21.92 -1.51
CA GLN A 97 17.30 -23.35 -1.52
C GLN A 97 16.43 -23.67 -0.30
N LEU A 98 15.24 -24.21 -0.55
CA LEU A 98 14.44 -24.90 0.46
C LEU A 98 14.91 -26.35 0.50
N HIS A 99 15.28 -26.85 1.68
CA HIS A 99 15.35 -28.29 1.93
C HIS A 99 14.39 -28.63 3.09
N GLU A 100 13.85 -29.85 2.98
CA GLU A 100 12.72 -30.47 3.69
C GLU A 100 12.71 -30.33 5.21
#